data_AF-Q5C0Y2-F1
#
_entry.id   AF-Q5C0Y2-F1
#
_cell.length_a   1.000
_cell.length_b   1.000
_cell.length_c   1.000
_cell.angle_alpha   90.00
_cell.angle_beta   90.00
_cell.angle_gamma   90.00
#
_symmetry.space_group_name_H-M   'P 1'
#
loop_
_entity.id
_entity.type
_entity.pdbx_description
1 polymer ?
#
loop_
_entity_poly.entity_id
_entity_poly.type
_entity_poly.pdbx_seq_one_letter_code
_entity_poly.pdbx_strand_id
1 'polypeptide(L)'
;MKHLSSLTFKIALAVNSFSVLFNVINDCDETYNYWEPLHFIATKGEGGGFQTWEYSPSFGLRSYLYLWLFGWPSYLSFLIGLPNWLAFLLVRLLLGLFSAFSISLLSSTVATCVFKKNHKETGELDSAKQKILLSFLLSFCCCVSPGNFLSSTTILPSGPSASLSALMLSFWLRRRYFLAVGCVAFTGLVVWPFAAILGIPLAVY
;
A
#
# COMPACT_ATOMS: atom_id res chain seq x y z
N MET A 1 13.79 16.63 -8.24
CA MET A 1 12.75 15.67 -7.78
C MET A 1 12.93 14.26 -8.36
N LYS A 2 13.10 14.09 -9.69
CA LYS A 2 13.16 12.77 -10.34
C LYS A 2 14.24 11.81 -9.78
N HIS A 3 15.44 12.30 -9.45
CA HIS A 3 16.50 11.46 -8.86
C HIS A 3 16.20 11.04 -7.41
N LEU A 4 15.53 11.89 -6.62
CA LEU A 4 15.20 11.63 -5.21
C LEU A 4 14.17 10.51 -5.08
N SER A 5 13.14 10.55 -5.92
CA SER A 5 12.12 9.51 -5.98
C SER A 5 12.69 8.18 -6.49
N SER A 6 13.68 8.22 -7.39
CA SER A 6 14.27 6.98 -7.94
C SER A 6 15.01 6.15 -6.88
N LEU A 7 15.81 6.79 -6.01
CA LEU A 7 16.54 6.07 -4.97
C LEU A 7 15.62 5.48 -3.90
N THR A 8 14.70 6.29 -3.37
CA THR A 8 13.73 5.85 -2.34
C THR A 8 12.84 4.73 -2.85
N PHE A 9 12.40 4.82 -4.11
CA PHE A 9 11.62 3.76 -4.76
C PHE A 9 12.40 2.45 -4.88
N LYS A 10 13.68 2.48 -5.29
CA LYS A 10 14.51 1.27 -5.40
C LYS A 10 14.68 0.55 -4.06
N ILE A 11 14.85 1.31 -2.97
CA ILE A 11 14.99 0.74 -1.62
C ILE A 11 13.68 0.11 -1.18
N ALA A 12 12.58 0.85 -1.30
CA ALA A 12 11.26 0.35 -0.92
C ALA A 12 10.87 -0.88 -1.76
N LEU A 13 11.18 -0.88 -3.06
CA LEU A 13 10.98 -2.01 -3.94
C LEU A 13 11.80 -3.23 -3.51
N ALA A 14 13.08 -3.05 -3.17
CA ALA A 14 13.93 -4.15 -2.73
C ALA A 14 13.37 -4.80 -1.45
N VAL A 15 13.05 -3.99 -0.42
CA VAL A 15 12.50 -4.49 0.85
C VAL A 15 11.14 -5.15 0.65
N ASN A 16 10.27 -4.55 -0.16
CA ASN A 16 8.94 -5.13 -0.41
C ASN A 16 9.03 -6.42 -1.24
N SER A 17 9.99 -6.55 -2.16
CA SER A 17 10.25 -7.83 -2.84
C SER A 17 10.71 -8.92 -1.88
N PHE A 18 11.50 -8.58 -0.85
CA PHE A 18 11.81 -9.52 0.24
C PHE A 18 10.54 -9.88 1.03
N SER A 19 9.68 -8.89 1.33
CA SER A 19 8.39 -9.15 1.99
C SER A 19 7.50 -10.07 1.18
N VAL A 20 7.43 -9.93 -0.15
CA VAL A 20 6.59 -10.80 -1.01
C VAL A 20 6.94 -12.29 -0.82
N LEU A 21 8.23 -12.59 -0.66
CA LEU A 21 8.74 -13.96 -0.55
C LEU A 21 8.75 -14.49 0.88
N PHE A 22 9.10 -13.65 1.87
CA PHE A 22 9.43 -14.09 3.22
C PHE A 22 8.47 -13.61 4.31
N ASN A 23 7.50 -12.75 3.99
CA ASN A 23 6.55 -12.25 4.97
C ASN A 23 5.56 -13.35 5.38
N VAL A 24 5.53 -13.62 6.68
CA VAL A 24 4.71 -14.64 7.33
C VAL A 24 3.27 -14.14 7.51
N ILE A 25 2.30 -15.03 7.35
CA ILE A 25 0.90 -14.77 7.66
C ILE A 25 0.74 -14.87 9.18
N ASN A 26 0.48 -13.74 9.84
CA ASN A 26 0.35 -13.70 11.31
C ASN A 26 -1.08 -13.93 11.78
N ASP A 27 -2.06 -13.38 11.07
CA ASP A 27 -3.48 -13.51 11.40
C ASP A 27 -4.16 -14.45 10.40
N CYS A 28 -4.17 -15.73 10.73
CA CYS A 28 -4.64 -16.76 9.80
C CYS A 28 -6.13 -16.61 9.50
N ASP A 29 -6.98 -16.46 10.51
CA ASP A 29 -8.45 -16.41 10.33
C ASP A 29 -8.84 -15.23 9.41
N GLU A 30 -8.40 -14.03 9.76
CA GLU A 30 -8.71 -12.84 8.97
C GLU A 30 -8.11 -12.90 7.57
N THR A 31 -6.90 -13.46 7.43
CA THR A 31 -6.24 -13.59 6.12
C THR A 31 -6.96 -14.60 5.23
N TYR A 32 -7.40 -15.74 5.76
CA TYR A 32 -8.18 -16.73 5.01
C TYR A 32 -9.52 -16.15 4.53
N ASN A 33 -10.16 -15.27 5.31
CA ASN A 33 -11.38 -14.58 4.89
C ASN A 33 -11.20 -13.69 3.64
N TYR A 34 -9.97 -13.32 3.24
CA TYR A 34 -9.73 -12.64 1.96
C TYR A 34 -9.23 -13.58 0.86
N TRP A 35 -8.35 -14.53 1.16
CA TRP A 35 -7.76 -15.39 0.14
C TRP A 35 -8.71 -16.46 -0.39
N GLU A 36 -9.54 -17.08 0.45
CA GLU A 36 -10.50 -18.10 0.01
C GLU A 36 -11.55 -17.54 -0.94
N PRO A 37 -12.23 -16.42 -0.62
CA PRO A 37 -13.19 -15.83 -1.55
C PRO A 37 -12.49 -15.26 -2.79
N LEU A 38 -11.24 -14.80 -2.68
CA LEU A 38 -10.45 -14.37 -3.83
C LEU A 38 -10.19 -15.55 -4.78
N HIS A 39 -9.76 -16.70 -4.25
CA HIS A 39 -9.54 -17.91 -5.04
C HIS A 39 -10.85 -18.39 -5.67
N PHE A 40 -11.96 -18.35 -4.94
CA PHE A 40 -13.29 -18.67 -5.44
C PHE A 40 -13.68 -17.80 -6.64
N ILE A 41 -13.59 -16.46 -6.54
CA ILE A 41 -13.93 -15.57 -7.67
C ILE A 41 -12.93 -15.69 -8.82
N ALA A 42 -11.64 -15.86 -8.51
CA ALA A 42 -10.58 -15.88 -9.51
C ALA A 42 -10.64 -17.16 -10.37
N THR A 43 -11.06 -18.27 -9.79
CA THR A 43 -11.30 -19.55 -10.47
C THR A 43 -12.74 -19.76 -10.93
N LYS A 44 -13.60 -18.73 -10.80
CA LYS A 44 -15.04 -18.80 -11.14
C LYS A 44 -15.78 -19.97 -10.45
N GLY A 45 -15.32 -20.37 -9.27
CA GLY A 45 -15.86 -21.48 -8.49
C GLY A 45 -15.37 -22.88 -8.92
N GLU A 46 -14.63 -23.01 -10.02
CA GLU A 46 -14.14 -24.31 -10.51
C GLU A 46 -12.93 -24.83 -9.71
N GLY A 47 -12.17 -23.93 -9.09
CA GLY A 47 -10.91 -24.23 -8.40
C GLY A 47 -11.02 -24.55 -6.91
N GLY A 48 -12.24 -24.67 -6.37
CA GLY A 48 -12.47 -25.16 -5.00
C GLY A 48 -12.12 -24.23 -3.84
N GLY A 49 -12.36 -22.91 -3.97
CA GLY A 49 -12.24 -21.95 -2.86
C GLY A 49 -13.54 -21.74 -2.08
N PHE A 50 -13.44 -21.37 -0.80
CA PHE A 50 -14.63 -21.13 0.02
C PHE A 50 -15.18 -19.71 -0.14
N GLN A 51 -16.49 -19.61 -0.37
CA GLN A 51 -17.24 -18.41 -0.04
C GLN A 51 -17.42 -18.37 1.48
N THR A 52 -16.57 -17.62 2.18
CA THR A 52 -16.71 -17.47 3.63
C THR A 52 -18.05 -16.82 3.97
N TRP A 53 -18.54 -17.06 5.19
CA TRP A 53 -19.84 -16.55 5.63
C TRP A 53 -19.93 -15.02 5.51
N GLU A 54 -18.81 -14.30 5.69
CA GLU A 54 -18.73 -12.84 5.50
C GLU A 54 -19.00 -12.38 4.05
N TYR A 55 -18.64 -13.19 3.06
CA TYR A 55 -18.86 -12.93 1.64
C TYR A 55 -20.09 -13.68 1.09
N SER A 56 -20.71 -14.54 1.89
CA SER A 56 -21.91 -15.28 1.48
C SER A 56 -23.09 -14.35 1.23
N PRO A 57 -23.99 -14.67 0.28
CA PRO A 57 -25.14 -13.81 -0.03
C PRO A 57 -26.14 -13.72 1.12
N SER A 58 -26.10 -14.67 2.06
CA SER A 58 -27.00 -14.69 3.23
C SER A 58 -26.63 -13.66 4.30
N PHE A 59 -25.34 -13.35 4.49
CA PHE A 59 -24.88 -12.39 5.51
C PHE A 59 -24.33 -11.10 4.91
N GLY A 60 -23.57 -11.18 3.81
CA GLY A 60 -23.14 -10.01 3.04
C GLY A 60 -22.35 -8.95 3.82
N LEU A 61 -21.49 -9.36 4.76
CA LEU A 61 -20.73 -8.44 5.61
C LEU A 61 -19.59 -7.72 4.87
N ARG A 62 -19.02 -8.36 3.84
CA ARG A 62 -17.91 -7.81 3.05
C ARG A 62 -18.24 -7.78 1.56
N SER A 63 -17.73 -6.76 0.88
CA SER A 63 -17.94 -6.58 -0.55
C SER A 63 -16.81 -7.22 -1.37
N TYR A 64 -17.20 -7.94 -2.42
CA TYR A 64 -16.26 -8.46 -3.42
C TYR A 64 -15.51 -7.37 -4.22
N LEU A 65 -15.98 -6.11 -4.18
CA LEU A 65 -15.32 -4.99 -4.84
C LEU A 65 -13.85 -4.86 -4.40
N TYR A 66 -13.59 -5.02 -3.10
CA TYR A 66 -12.24 -4.96 -2.53
C TYR A 66 -11.33 -6.04 -3.13
N LEU A 67 -11.81 -7.29 -3.14
CA LEU A 67 -11.09 -8.43 -3.70
C LEU A 67 -10.83 -8.26 -5.20
N TRP A 68 -11.78 -7.69 -5.94
CA TRP A 68 -11.60 -7.46 -7.36
C TRP A 68 -10.51 -6.41 -7.64
N LEU A 69 -10.46 -5.34 -6.85
CA LEU A 69 -9.51 -4.25 -7.03
C LEU A 69 -8.06 -4.62 -6.68
N PHE A 70 -7.84 -5.41 -5.63
CA PHE A 70 -6.48 -5.80 -5.21
C PHE A 70 -6.09 -7.20 -5.66
N GLY A 71 -7.06 -8.05 -5.98
CA GLY A 71 -6.87 -9.45 -6.32
C GLY A 71 -6.87 -9.77 -7.81
N TRP A 72 -7.15 -8.81 -8.71
CA TRP A 72 -7.14 -9.06 -10.17
C TRP A 72 -5.88 -9.74 -10.73
N PRO A 73 -4.66 -9.59 -10.18
CA PRO A 73 -3.51 -10.34 -10.69
C PRO A 73 -3.69 -11.86 -10.55
N SER A 74 -4.39 -12.32 -9.51
CA SER A 74 -4.72 -13.75 -9.35
C SER A 74 -5.68 -14.22 -10.45
N TYR A 75 -6.68 -13.42 -10.79
CA TYR A 75 -7.61 -13.72 -11.88
C TYR A 75 -6.88 -13.85 -13.22
N LEU A 76 -5.96 -12.93 -13.54
CA LEU A 76 -5.13 -13.05 -14.74
C LEU A 76 -4.21 -14.27 -14.71
N SER A 77 -3.67 -14.61 -13.53
CA SER A 77 -2.85 -15.80 -13.34
C SER A 77 -3.61 -17.07 -13.74
N PHE A 78 -4.84 -17.22 -13.25
CA PHE A 78 -5.69 -18.37 -13.55
C PHE A 78 -6.20 -18.38 -14.99
N LEU A 79 -6.46 -17.21 -15.59
CA LEU A 79 -6.80 -17.12 -17.02
C LEU A 79 -5.68 -17.67 -17.92
N ILE A 80 -4.42 -17.54 -17.51
CA ILE A 80 -3.25 -18.05 -18.22
C ILE A 80 -2.95 -19.53 -17.85
N GLY A 81 -3.64 -20.09 -16.85
CA GLY A 81 -3.40 -21.44 -16.36
C GLY A 81 -2.17 -21.57 -15.45
N LEU A 82 -1.78 -20.50 -14.77
CA LEU A 82 -0.66 -20.51 -13.83
C LEU A 82 -1.03 -21.16 -12.47
N PRO A 83 -0.04 -21.65 -11.70
CA PRO A 83 -0.30 -22.34 -10.44
C PRO A 83 -0.69 -21.38 -9.30
N ASN A 84 -1.41 -21.90 -8.30
CA ASN A 84 -1.94 -21.14 -7.14
C ASN A 84 -0.86 -20.32 -6.40
N TRP A 85 0.33 -20.89 -6.19
CA TRP A 85 1.42 -20.20 -5.49
C TRP A 85 1.88 -18.94 -6.24
N LEU A 86 1.83 -18.95 -7.58
CA LEU A 86 2.20 -17.78 -8.38
C LEU A 86 1.12 -16.72 -8.33
N ALA A 87 -0.16 -17.12 -8.39
CA ALA A 87 -1.30 -16.22 -8.22
C ALA A 87 -1.22 -15.47 -6.87
N PHE A 88 -0.87 -16.18 -5.80
CA PHE A 88 -0.61 -15.61 -4.48
C PHE A 88 0.52 -14.57 -4.51
N LEU A 89 1.69 -14.93 -5.07
CA LEU A 89 2.83 -14.01 -5.15
C LEU A 89 2.56 -12.78 -6.02
N LEU A 90 1.78 -12.90 -7.09
CA LEU A 90 1.42 -11.77 -7.97
C LEU A 90 0.56 -10.73 -7.25
N VAL A 91 -0.40 -11.17 -6.44
CA VAL A 91 -1.21 -10.26 -5.60
C VAL A 91 -0.34 -9.55 -4.57
N ARG A 92 0.54 -10.30 -3.88
CA ARG A 92 1.50 -9.71 -2.93
C ARG A 92 2.45 -8.72 -3.61
N LEU A 93 2.88 -9.00 -4.84
CA LEU A 93 3.73 -8.12 -5.63
C LEU A 93 3.01 -6.82 -5.97
N LEU A 94 1.73 -6.87 -6.39
CA LEU A 94 0.93 -5.67 -6.64
C LEU A 94 0.86 -4.78 -5.40
N LEU A 95 0.54 -5.37 -4.24
CA LEU A 95 0.46 -4.66 -2.97
C LEU A 95 1.82 -4.09 -2.55
N GLY A 96 2.89 -4.87 -2.69
CA GLY A 96 4.25 -4.46 -2.42
C GLY A 96 4.71 -3.29 -3.30
N LEU A 97 4.35 -3.31 -4.59
CA LEU A 97 4.61 -2.19 -5.51
C LEU A 97 3.83 -0.94 -5.10
N PHE A 98 2.57 -1.09 -4.72
CA PHE A 98 1.72 0.01 -4.26
C PHE A 98 2.27 0.65 -2.98
N SER A 99 2.66 -0.17 -2.01
CA SER A 99 3.34 0.28 -0.78
C SER A 99 4.67 0.99 -1.09
N ALA A 100 5.50 0.41 -1.97
CA ALA A 100 6.80 0.99 -2.33
C ALA A 100 6.66 2.36 -2.99
N PHE A 101 5.67 2.51 -3.88
CA PHE A 101 5.33 3.78 -4.49
C PHE A 101 4.89 4.81 -3.44
N SER A 102 4.01 4.41 -2.52
CA SER A 102 3.46 5.28 -1.48
C SER A 102 4.53 5.81 -0.52
N ILE A 103 5.41 4.94 -0.04
CA ILE A 103 6.52 5.29 0.86
C ILE A 103 7.56 6.15 0.15
N SER A 104 7.90 5.84 -1.11
CA SER A 104 8.83 6.67 -1.90
C SER A 104 8.27 8.08 -2.11
N LEU A 105 6.98 8.19 -2.38
CA LEU A 105 6.33 9.49 -2.56
C LEU A 105 6.30 10.28 -1.25
N LEU A 106 5.96 9.64 -0.13
CA LEU A 106 5.95 10.27 1.18
C LEU A 106 7.35 10.75 1.59
N SER A 107 8.35 9.87 1.53
CA SER A 107 9.71 10.17 1.96
C SER A 107 10.35 11.29 1.14
N SER A 108 10.18 11.28 -0.18
CA SER A 108 10.63 12.36 -1.06
C SER A 108 9.92 13.68 -0.77
N THR A 109 8.62 13.64 -0.45
CA THR A 109 7.83 14.84 -0.16
C THR A 109 8.23 15.48 1.15
N VAL A 110 8.33 14.68 2.22
CA VAL A 110 8.74 15.16 3.55
C VAL A 110 10.11 15.83 3.45
N ALA A 111 11.08 15.20 2.78
CA ALA A 111 12.40 15.78 2.59
C ALA A 111 12.35 17.13 1.84
N THR A 112 11.51 17.24 0.80
CA THR A 112 11.35 18.53 0.12
C THR A 112 10.68 19.60 0.98
N CYS A 113 9.67 19.25 1.79
CA CYS A 113 8.96 20.23 2.61
C CYS A 113 9.83 20.77 3.76
N VAL A 114 10.59 19.91 4.43
CA VAL A 114 11.51 20.30 5.52
C VAL A 114 12.57 21.26 5.00
N PHE A 115 13.30 20.88 3.95
CA PHE A 115 14.40 21.72 3.44
C PHE A 115 13.95 22.89 2.55
N LYS A 116 12.71 22.93 2.07
CA LYS A 116 12.17 24.13 1.41
C LYS A 116 12.05 25.30 2.38
N LYS A 117 11.79 25.03 3.67
CA LYS A 117 11.71 26.05 4.72
C LYS A 117 13.09 26.61 5.09
N ASN A 118 14.11 25.75 5.10
CA ASN A 118 15.49 26.10 5.53
C ASN A 118 16.37 26.69 4.40
N HIS A 119 15.94 26.62 3.14
CA HIS A 119 16.69 27.15 1.99
C HIS A 119 16.90 28.67 2.02
N LYS A 120 16.21 29.41 2.90
CA LYS A 120 16.45 30.85 3.05
C LYS A 120 17.81 31.16 3.71
N GLU A 121 18.45 30.19 4.34
CA GLU A 121 19.64 30.41 5.20
C GLU A 121 20.88 29.60 4.77
N THR A 122 20.74 28.60 3.90
CA THR A 122 21.84 27.67 3.54
C THR A 122 22.01 27.53 2.03
N GLY A 123 23.26 27.38 1.57
CA GLY A 123 23.61 27.30 0.15
C GLY A 123 22.94 26.16 -0.63
N GLU A 124 22.83 26.33 -1.96
CA GLU A 124 22.05 25.45 -2.85
C GLU A 124 22.56 24.00 -2.92
N LEU A 125 23.89 23.80 -2.91
CA LEU A 125 24.51 22.48 -3.06
C LEU A 125 24.36 21.61 -1.79
N ASP A 126 24.50 22.21 -0.61
CA ASP A 126 24.37 21.49 0.67
C ASP A 126 22.91 21.11 0.93
N SER A 127 21.97 21.98 0.57
CA SER A 127 20.54 21.71 0.62
C SER A 127 20.13 20.50 -0.23
N ALA A 128 20.78 20.25 -1.37
CA ALA A 128 20.49 19.11 -2.23
C ALA A 128 20.94 17.79 -1.60
N LYS A 129 22.16 17.75 -1.03
CA LYS A 129 22.69 16.57 -0.32
C LYS A 129 21.84 16.22 0.89
N GLN A 130 21.43 17.21 1.67
CA GLN A 130 20.58 17.03 2.85
C GLN A 130 19.19 16.46 2.50
N LYS A 131 18.56 16.94 1.41
CA LYS A 131 17.29 16.37 0.91
C LYS A 131 17.44 14.89 0.54
N ILE A 132 18.52 14.54 -0.16
CA ILE A 132 18.80 13.14 -0.53
C ILE A 132 18.97 12.28 0.71
N LEU A 133 19.83 12.70 1.65
CA LEU A 133 20.09 11.98 2.89
C LEU A 133 18.81 11.76 3.72
N LEU A 134 18.00 12.80 3.92
CA LEU A 134 16.77 12.68 4.72
C LEU A 134 15.73 11.79 4.03
N SER A 135 15.55 11.92 2.72
CA SER A 135 14.62 11.06 1.98
C SER A 135 15.04 9.59 2.03
N PHE A 136 16.34 9.32 1.93
CA PHE A 136 16.92 7.99 2.03
C PHE A 136 16.68 7.41 3.42
N LEU A 137 17.05 8.16 4.47
CA LEU A 137 16.93 7.72 5.85
C LEU A 137 15.46 7.46 6.24
N LEU A 138 14.56 8.36 5.87
CA LEU A 138 13.13 8.18 6.13
C LEU A 138 12.56 6.96 5.38
N SER A 139 12.89 6.81 4.10
CA SER A 139 12.46 5.64 3.33
C SER A 139 13.00 4.34 3.93
N PHE A 140 14.27 4.31 4.32
CA PHE A 140 14.91 3.16 4.94
C PHE A 140 14.26 2.81 6.28
N CYS A 141 14.09 3.78 7.18
CA CYS A 141 13.43 3.58 8.47
C CYS A 141 11.98 3.10 8.32
N CYS A 142 11.22 3.66 7.38
CA CYS A 142 9.86 3.21 7.11
C CYS A 142 9.84 1.78 6.57
N CYS A 143 10.75 1.40 5.66
CA CYS A 143 10.74 0.07 5.05
C CYS A 143 11.22 -1.02 6.02
N VAL A 144 12.21 -0.73 6.87
CA VAL A 144 12.75 -1.68 7.85
C VAL A 144 11.83 -1.84 9.08
N SER A 145 10.90 -0.91 9.28
CA SER A 145 9.89 -1.04 10.34
C SER A 145 9.09 -2.34 10.18
N PRO A 146 8.99 -3.18 11.24
CA PRO A 146 8.21 -4.42 11.19
C PRO A 146 6.77 -4.20 10.73
N GLY A 147 6.14 -3.12 11.17
CA GLY A 147 4.76 -2.81 10.79
C GLY A 147 4.59 -2.59 9.28
N ASN A 148 5.53 -1.91 8.64
CA ASN A 148 5.50 -1.71 7.19
C ASN A 148 5.87 -2.99 6.44
N PHE A 149 6.88 -3.72 6.91
CA PHE A 149 7.29 -4.99 6.30
C PHE A 149 6.13 -5.99 6.24
N LEU A 150 5.37 -6.12 7.34
CA LEU A 150 4.20 -6.99 7.44
C LEU A 150 3.01 -6.48 6.61
N SER A 151 2.70 -5.19 6.67
CA SER A 151 1.51 -4.63 5.99
C SER A 151 1.68 -4.45 4.49
N SER A 152 2.90 -4.24 3.99
CA SER A 152 3.19 -3.90 2.58
C SER A 152 2.72 -4.93 1.55
N THR A 153 2.67 -6.21 1.91
CA THR A 153 2.36 -7.32 0.98
C THR A 153 1.15 -8.14 1.42
N THR A 154 0.32 -7.59 2.30
CA THR A 154 -0.84 -8.28 2.88
C THR A 154 -2.13 -7.71 2.31
N ILE A 155 -3.01 -8.60 1.84
CA ILE A 155 -4.32 -8.22 1.26
C ILE A 155 -5.35 -7.83 2.33
N LEU A 156 -5.00 -7.87 3.62
CA LEU A 156 -5.85 -7.31 4.67
C LEU A 156 -6.05 -5.81 4.44
N PRO A 157 -7.22 -5.24 4.75
CA PRO A 157 -7.50 -3.82 4.55
C PRO A 157 -6.49 -2.89 5.23
N SER A 158 -5.85 -3.33 6.31
CA SER A 158 -4.79 -2.59 7.00
C SER A 158 -3.58 -2.29 6.08
N GLY A 159 -3.23 -3.20 5.15
CA GLY A 159 -2.13 -3.06 4.19
C GLY A 159 -2.35 -1.92 3.18
N PRO A 160 -3.39 -2.00 2.34
CA PRO A 160 -3.73 -0.90 1.43
C PRO A 160 -4.07 0.40 2.17
N SER A 161 -4.70 0.34 3.35
CA SER A 161 -4.98 1.54 4.17
C SER A 161 -3.70 2.25 4.60
N ALA A 162 -2.67 1.52 5.00
CA ALA A 162 -1.37 2.11 5.35
C ALA A 162 -0.73 2.82 4.14
N SER A 163 -0.77 2.17 2.97
CA SER A 163 -0.26 2.73 1.72
C SER A 163 -1.03 3.98 1.27
N LEU A 164 -2.36 3.94 1.32
CA LEU A 164 -3.23 5.08 1.00
C LEU A 164 -3.06 6.23 1.99
N SER A 165 -2.84 5.95 3.27
CA SER A 165 -2.56 6.96 4.28
C SER A 165 -1.22 7.66 4.01
N ALA A 166 -0.19 6.90 3.60
CA ALA A 166 1.08 7.48 3.18
C ALA A 166 0.93 8.38 1.94
N LEU A 167 0.12 7.97 0.95
CA LEU A 167 -0.22 8.80 -0.22
C LEU A 167 -1.01 10.06 0.17
N MET A 168 -2.02 9.93 1.03
CA MET A 168 -2.79 11.05 1.56
C MET A 168 -1.87 12.09 2.18
N LEU A 169 -0.99 11.68 3.11
CA LEU A 169 -0.02 12.57 3.75
C LEU A 169 0.90 13.22 2.72
N SER A 170 1.38 12.47 1.72
CA SER A 170 2.20 13.01 0.65
C SER A 170 1.46 14.07 -0.17
N PHE A 171 0.21 13.84 -0.56
CA PHE A 171 -0.58 14.80 -1.33
C PHE A 171 -0.95 16.04 -0.50
N TRP A 172 -1.26 15.85 0.79
CA TRP A 172 -1.55 16.95 1.70
C TRP A 172 -0.34 17.88 1.85
N LEU A 173 0.86 17.32 2.07
CA LEU A 173 2.11 18.10 2.15
C LEU A 173 2.45 18.83 0.85
N ARG A 174 2.01 18.31 -0.30
CA ARG A 174 2.13 18.95 -1.62
C ARG A 174 1.02 19.97 -1.92
N ARG A 175 0.10 20.21 -0.98
CA ARG A 175 -1.11 21.05 -1.15
C ARG A 175 -2.03 20.59 -2.28
N ARG A 176 -2.05 19.29 -2.57
CA ARG A 176 -2.97 18.66 -3.55
C ARG A 176 -4.18 18.07 -2.82
N TYR A 177 -5.03 18.94 -2.29
CA TYR A 177 -6.15 18.55 -1.43
C TYR A 177 -7.14 17.59 -2.09
N PHE A 178 -7.45 17.78 -3.38
CA PHE A 178 -8.33 16.86 -4.12
C PHE A 178 -7.84 15.41 -4.07
N LEU A 179 -6.54 15.18 -4.30
CA LEU A 179 -5.97 13.84 -4.25
C LEU A 179 -5.88 13.31 -2.81
N ALA A 180 -5.57 14.18 -1.84
CA ALA A 180 -5.52 13.78 -0.44
C ALA A 180 -6.89 13.32 0.08
N VAL A 181 -7.95 14.11 -0.18
CA VAL A 181 -9.34 13.76 0.14
C VAL A 181 -9.77 12.52 -0.64
N GLY A 182 -9.36 12.40 -1.92
CA GLY A 182 -9.61 11.20 -2.73
C GLY A 182 -9.02 9.93 -2.11
N CYS A 183 -7.80 9.99 -1.56
CA CYS A 183 -7.20 8.86 -0.84
C CYS A 183 -7.99 8.49 0.43
N VAL A 184 -8.45 9.48 1.21
CA VAL A 184 -9.29 9.23 2.40
C VAL A 184 -10.63 8.60 2.00
N ALA A 185 -11.28 9.16 0.99
CA ALA A 185 -12.56 8.67 0.48
C ALA A 185 -12.43 7.23 -0.04
N PHE A 186 -11.40 6.94 -0.84
CA PHE A 186 -11.14 5.60 -1.34
C PHE A 186 -10.85 4.61 -0.20
N THR A 187 -10.08 5.03 0.80
CA THR A 187 -9.82 4.20 1.99
C THR A 187 -11.12 3.88 2.73
N GLY A 188 -11.95 4.89 3.03
CA GLY A 188 -13.18 4.71 3.80
C GLY A 188 -14.29 3.97 3.07
N LEU A 189 -14.42 4.17 1.75
CA LEU A 189 -15.51 3.59 0.95
C LEU A 189 -15.19 2.17 0.45
N VAL A 190 -13.92 1.90 0.12
CA VAL A 190 -13.53 0.66 -0.58
C VAL A 190 -12.72 -0.28 0.30
N VAL A 191 -11.82 0.26 1.11
CA VAL A 191 -10.83 -0.55 1.84
C VAL A 191 -11.31 -0.88 3.25
N TRP A 192 -11.40 0.14 4.10
CA TRP A 192 -11.79 -0.02 5.51
C TRP A 192 -12.39 1.28 6.05
N PRO A 193 -13.66 1.29 6.48
CA PRO A 193 -14.34 2.52 6.89
C PRO A 193 -13.67 3.20 8.08
N PHE A 194 -13.17 2.43 9.04
CA PHE A 194 -12.55 2.98 10.25
C PHE A 194 -11.21 3.68 9.96
N ALA A 195 -10.52 3.34 8.87
CA ALA A 195 -9.27 4.00 8.49
C ALA A 195 -9.51 5.42 7.96
N ALA A 196 -10.75 5.80 7.61
CA ALA A 196 -11.09 7.17 7.23
C ALA A 196 -10.83 8.19 8.35
N ILE A 197 -10.80 7.76 9.62
CA ILE A 197 -10.47 8.58 10.78
C ILE A 197 -9.07 9.22 10.64
N LEU A 198 -8.14 8.56 9.93
CA LEU A 198 -6.81 9.12 9.66
C LEU A 198 -6.84 10.40 8.81
N GLY A 199 -7.97 10.68 8.15
CA GLY A 199 -8.23 11.92 7.40
C GLY A 199 -8.71 13.09 8.26
N ILE A 200 -8.99 12.91 9.56
CA ILE A 200 -9.46 14.01 10.42
C ILE A 200 -8.50 15.22 10.44
N PRO A 201 -7.17 15.05 10.59
CA PRO A 201 -6.25 16.19 10.57
C PRO A 201 -6.33 17.00 9.28
N LEU A 202 -6.53 16.34 8.13
CA LEU A 202 -6.70 16.99 6.83
C LEU A 202 -8.01 17.80 6.72
N ALA A 203 -9.06 17.37 7.41
CA ALA A 203 -10.35 18.06 7.41
C ALA A 203 -10.36 19.28 8.34
N VAL A 204 -9.57 19.23 9.42
CA VAL A 204 -9.50 20.28 10.44
C VAL A 204 -8.43 21.35 10.11
N TYR A 205 -7.32 20.96 9.47
CA TYR A 205 -6.16 21.83 9.19
C TYR A 205 -5.81 21.94 7.70
#